data_AF-A0A817LE40-F1
#
_entry.id   AF-A0A817LE40-F1
#
_cell.length_a   1.000
_cell.length_b   1.000
_cell.length_c   1.000
_cell.angle_alpha   90.00
_cell.angle_beta   90.00
_cell.angle_gamma   90.00
#
_symmetry.space_group_name_H-M   'P 1'
#
loop_
_entity.id
_entity.type
_entity.pdbx_description
1 polymer ?
#
loop_
_entity_poly.entity_id
_entity_poly.type
_entity_poly.pdbx_seq_one_letter_code
_entity_poly.pdbx_strand_id
1 'polypeptide(L)'
;MAGPKELQLFLDDSERFAPVEPRKLLPAPNHRPHRRTEAEAKPMFPKPIEFASYWPVTYLEGEQEFPVEYRDKLYFLLNEEVREKFMRQPEKYWNIRLPNKLSPPKTPIDLLNLPCLGYLEQTIATVIIKSLTVTGTFKPKFPFLSIQASALIYMAYHLKAYNTKKQCELISYLAEKPTVRYKPPEYNVKYETFFVLRQNVPTLNWLT
;
A
#
# COMPACT_ATOMS: atom_id res chain seq x y z
N MET A 1 -59.55 1.87 -17.96
CA MET A 1 -58.58 2.89 -17.51
C MET A 1 -59.38 3.95 -16.77
N ALA A 2 -58.90 4.44 -15.63
CA ALA A 2 -59.69 5.31 -14.78
C ALA A 2 -59.97 6.67 -15.45
N GLY A 3 -61.21 7.15 -15.38
CA GLY A 3 -61.66 8.40 -16.00
C GLY A 3 -61.38 9.65 -15.14
N PRO A 4 -61.57 10.87 -15.69
CA PRO A 4 -61.34 12.12 -14.97
C PRO A 4 -62.25 12.28 -13.74
N LYS A 5 -63.44 11.67 -13.75
CA LYS A 5 -64.37 11.67 -12.62
C LYS A 5 -63.91 10.77 -11.46
N GLU A 6 -63.30 9.63 -11.79
CA GLU A 6 -62.78 8.68 -10.80
C GLU A 6 -61.49 9.22 -10.16
N LEU A 7 -60.70 9.98 -10.93
CA LEU A 7 -59.55 10.72 -10.40
C LEU A 7 -59.98 11.78 -9.38
N GLN A 8 -61.02 12.57 -9.68
CA GLN A 8 -61.54 13.57 -8.73
C GLN A 8 -62.07 12.90 -7.46
N LEU A 9 -62.81 11.80 -7.59
CA LEU A 9 -63.29 11.01 -6.44
C LEU A 9 -62.15 10.50 -5.55
N PHE A 10 -61.02 10.09 -6.14
CA PHE A 10 -59.83 9.65 -5.40
C PHE A 10 -59.09 10.81 -4.72
N LEU A 11 -58.99 11.96 -5.39
CA LEU A 11 -58.32 13.14 -4.82
C LEU A 11 -59.12 13.74 -3.67
N ASP A 12 -60.45 13.70 -3.74
CA ASP A 12 -61.34 14.20 -2.69
C ASP A 12 -61.31 13.31 -1.43
N ASP A 13 -61.22 11.99 -1.59
CA ASP A 13 -61.25 11.03 -0.47
C ASP A 13 -60.27 9.86 -0.69
N SER A 14 -58.98 10.17 -0.61
CA SER A 14 -57.90 9.21 -0.88
C SER A 14 -57.80 8.10 0.18
N GLU A 15 -58.21 8.36 1.42
CA GLU A 15 -58.12 7.42 2.54
C GLU A 15 -59.10 6.25 2.39
N ARG A 16 -60.26 6.48 1.78
CA ARG A 16 -61.26 5.44 1.47
C ARG A 16 -60.73 4.35 0.54
N PHE A 17 -59.78 4.70 -0.33
CA PHE A 17 -59.14 3.77 -1.26
C PHE A 17 -57.86 3.15 -0.69
N ALA A 18 -57.39 3.63 0.46
CA ALA A 18 -56.35 2.98 1.23
C ALA A 18 -56.96 1.80 2.01
N PRO A 19 -56.30 0.63 2.04
CA PRO A 19 -56.72 -0.45 2.91
C PRO A 19 -56.67 0.00 4.38
N VAL A 20 -57.74 -0.28 5.13
CA VAL A 20 -57.93 0.14 6.55
C VAL A 20 -56.74 -0.26 7.43
N GLU A 21 -56.11 -1.38 7.13
CA GLU A 21 -54.85 -1.78 7.74
C GLU A 21 -53.75 -1.96 6.67
N PRO A 22 -52.58 -1.34 6.86
CA PRO A 22 -51.44 -1.62 6.02
C PRO A 22 -51.01 -3.08 6.22
N ARG A 23 -51.02 -3.88 5.14
CA ARG A 23 -50.59 -5.30 5.14
C ARG A 23 -49.18 -5.53 5.70
N LYS A 24 -48.36 -4.48 5.73
CA LYS A 24 -47.04 -4.45 6.38
C LYS A 24 -46.95 -3.19 7.22
N LEU A 25 -46.84 -3.36 8.52
CA LEU A 25 -46.51 -2.27 9.42
C LEU A 25 -45.11 -1.75 9.10
N LEU A 26 -44.92 -0.44 9.18
CA LEU A 26 -43.59 0.13 9.11
C LEU A 26 -42.74 -0.43 10.26
N PRO A 27 -41.46 -0.74 10.02
CA PRO A 27 -40.57 -1.14 11.10
C PRO A 27 -40.51 -0.03 12.17
N ALA A 28 -40.24 -0.44 13.41
CA ALA A 28 -40.07 0.46 14.54
C ALA A 28 -39.12 1.61 14.18
N PRO A 29 -39.32 2.84 14.68
CA PRO A 29 -38.47 4.00 14.36
C PRO A 29 -36.97 3.72 14.50
N ASN A 30 -36.58 2.93 15.50
CA ASN A 30 -35.20 2.56 15.80
C ASN A 30 -34.57 1.63 14.74
N HIS A 31 -35.41 0.96 13.92
CA HIS A 31 -35.00 0.09 12.82
C HIS A 31 -35.06 0.81 11.48
N ARG A 32 -35.16 2.15 11.46
CA ARG A 32 -35.14 2.95 10.23
C ARG A 32 -33.77 3.59 10.04
N PRO A 33 -33.17 3.49 8.85
CA PRO A 33 -31.89 4.13 8.60
C PRO A 33 -32.10 5.65 8.48
N HIS A 34 -31.27 6.43 9.16
CA HIS A 34 -31.28 7.89 9.16
C HIS A 34 -30.03 8.41 8.46
N ARG A 35 -30.22 9.23 7.42
CA ARG A 35 -29.12 9.96 6.78
C ARG A 35 -28.61 11.00 7.77
N ARG A 36 -27.30 11.03 7.99
CA ARG A 36 -26.64 12.02 8.85
C ARG A 36 -25.64 12.83 8.02
N THR A 37 -25.36 14.03 8.49
CA THR A 37 -24.26 14.88 7.99
C THR A 37 -23.07 14.72 8.93
N GLU A 38 -21.84 14.94 8.45
CA GLU A 38 -20.64 14.86 9.30
C GLU A 38 -20.71 15.70 10.57
N ALA A 39 -21.32 16.90 10.48
CA ALA A 39 -21.52 17.79 11.63
C ALA A 39 -22.42 17.19 12.71
N GLU A 40 -23.37 16.33 12.33
CA GLU A 40 -24.26 15.62 13.25
C GLU A 40 -23.62 14.32 13.78
N ALA A 41 -22.69 13.74 13.03
CA ALA A 41 -21.98 12.52 13.45
C ALA A 41 -20.90 12.82 14.51
N LYS A 42 -20.20 13.96 14.42
CA LYS A 42 -19.17 14.39 15.39
C LYS A 42 -19.63 14.41 16.86
N PRO A 43 -20.80 14.95 17.22
CA PRO A 43 -21.26 14.93 18.61
C PRO A 43 -21.78 13.56 19.08
N MET A 44 -21.94 12.58 18.19
CA MET A 44 -22.42 11.25 18.56
C MET A 44 -21.32 10.33 19.10
N PHE A 45 -20.04 10.72 19.06
CA PHE A 45 -19.00 9.98 19.76
C PHE A 45 -19.25 10.02 21.27
N PRO A 46 -19.30 8.87 21.97
CA PRO A 46 -18.59 7.62 21.67
C PRO A 46 -19.45 6.47 21.09
N LYS A 47 -20.52 6.72 20.32
CA LYS A 47 -21.27 5.63 19.64
C LYS A 47 -20.32 4.74 18.81
N PRO A 48 -20.51 3.42 18.80
CA PRO A 48 -19.64 2.50 18.08
C PRO A 48 -19.77 2.72 16.56
N ILE A 49 -18.63 2.96 15.91
CA ILE A 49 -18.53 2.90 14.45
C ILE A 49 -18.46 1.42 14.07
N GLU A 50 -19.47 0.92 13.39
CA GLU A 50 -19.41 -0.44 12.87
C GLU A 50 -18.56 -0.51 11.60
N PHE A 51 -17.89 -1.64 11.40
CA PHE A 51 -16.98 -1.90 10.27
C PHE A 51 -15.71 -1.02 10.25
N ALA A 52 -15.44 -0.22 11.30
CA ALA A 52 -14.23 0.61 11.42
C ALA A 52 -14.01 1.55 10.21
N SER A 53 -12.98 1.30 9.39
CA SER A 53 -12.66 2.02 8.15
C SER A 53 -13.22 1.36 6.88
N TYR A 54 -13.98 0.28 7.03
CA TYR A 54 -14.54 -0.48 5.91
C TYR A 54 -16.00 -0.13 5.67
N TRP A 55 -16.34 0.00 4.40
CA TRP A 55 -17.71 0.28 3.97
C TRP A 55 -18.55 -1.01 3.93
N PRO A 56 -19.73 -1.08 4.58
CA PRO A 56 -20.52 -2.32 4.65
C PRO A 56 -20.99 -2.90 3.31
N VAL A 57 -21.14 -2.04 2.29
CA VAL A 57 -21.70 -2.41 0.98
C VAL A 57 -20.61 -2.79 -0.02
N THR A 58 -19.46 -2.12 0.01
CA THR A 58 -18.36 -2.31 -0.96
C THR A 58 -17.17 -3.05 -0.38
N TYR A 59 -17.05 -3.13 0.95
CA TYR A 59 -15.90 -3.69 1.70
C TYR A 59 -14.55 -3.08 1.34
N LEU A 60 -14.56 -1.92 0.68
CA LEU A 60 -13.36 -1.16 0.43
C LEU A 60 -13.00 -0.37 1.69
N GLU A 61 -11.72 -0.07 1.84
CA GLU A 61 -11.23 0.88 2.84
C GLU A 61 -11.37 2.30 2.28
N GLY A 62 -11.79 3.28 3.08
CA GLY A 62 -11.88 4.68 2.63
C GLY A 62 -12.13 5.68 3.75
N GLU A 63 -12.09 6.96 3.39
CA GLU A 63 -12.34 8.09 4.30
C GLU A 63 -13.80 8.22 4.66
N GLN A 64 -14.11 8.58 5.90
CA GLN A 64 -15.47 8.59 6.47
C GLN A 64 -16.36 9.76 5.98
N GLU A 65 -16.79 9.74 4.72
CA GLU A 65 -17.50 10.87 4.08
C GLU A 65 -19.04 10.84 4.20
N PHE A 66 -19.67 9.66 4.25
CA PHE A 66 -21.15 9.57 4.27
C PHE A 66 -21.70 8.77 5.46
N PRO A 67 -22.02 9.43 6.60
CA PRO A 67 -22.55 8.75 7.77
C PRO A 67 -24.05 8.40 7.66
N VAL A 68 -24.39 7.19 8.08
CA VAL A 68 -25.77 6.69 8.24
C VAL A 68 -25.92 6.06 9.61
N GLU A 69 -26.99 6.42 10.31
CA GLU A 69 -27.36 5.83 11.58
C GLU A 69 -28.41 4.74 11.37
N TYR A 70 -28.15 3.54 11.89
CA TYR A 70 -29.10 2.42 11.84
C TYR A 70 -28.94 1.55 13.09
N ARG A 71 -30.02 1.31 13.84
CA ARG A 71 -30.01 0.52 15.09
C ARG A 71 -28.95 0.99 16.10
N ASP A 72 -28.92 2.30 16.34
CA ASP A 72 -27.98 2.98 17.26
C ASP A 72 -26.49 2.81 16.91
N LYS A 73 -26.20 2.34 15.69
CA LYS A 73 -24.85 2.16 15.15
C LYS A 73 -24.62 3.15 14.02
N LEU A 74 -23.39 3.63 13.93
CA LEU A 74 -22.97 4.56 12.89
C LEU A 74 -22.20 3.80 11.81
N TYR A 75 -22.65 3.93 10.58
CA TYR A 75 -22.05 3.36 9.39
C TYR A 75 -21.55 4.49 8.51
N PHE A 76 -20.30 4.40 8.09
CA PHE A 76 -19.78 5.24 7.03
C PHE A 76 -20.03 4.51 5.70
N LEU A 77 -20.32 5.24 4.61
CA LEU A 77 -20.40 4.71 3.24
C LEU A 77 -19.50 5.49 2.26
N LEU A 78 -19.00 4.81 1.21
CA LEU A 78 -18.04 5.37 0.25
C LEU A 78 -18.59 6.54 -0.58
N ASN A 79 -19.78 6.35 -1.15
CA ASN A 79 -20.42 7.29 -2.07
C ASN A 79 -21.90 7.43 -1.73
N GLU A 80 -22.52 8.52 -2.21
CA GLU A 80 -23.97 8.73 -2.12
C GLU A 80 -24.79 7.56 -2.66
N GLU A 81 -24.40 6.99 -3.81
CA GLU A 81 -25.10 5.82 -4.39
C GLU A 81 -25.08 4.60 -3.47
N VAL A 82 -23.98 4.40 -2.76
CA VAL A 82 -23.78 3.30 -1.82
C VAL A 82 -24.62 3.54 -0.56
N ARG A 83 -24.70 4.81 -0.14
CA ARG A 83 -25.63 5.25 0.91
C ARG A 83 -27.08 4.97 0.54
N GLU A 84 -27.50 5.28 -0.69
CA GLU A 84 -28.86 4.98 -1.13
C GLU A 84 -29.16 3.48 -1.14
N LYS A 85 -28.21 2.65 -1.60
CA LYS A 85 -28.33 1.18 -1.55
C LYS A 85 -28.51 0.68 -0.12
N PHE A 86 -27.74 1.22 0.83
CA PHE A 86 -27.87 0.90 2.24
C PHE A 86 -29.23 1.33 2.82
N MET A 87 -29.69 2.54 2.50
CA MET A 87 -31.00 3.06 2.94
C MET A 87 -32.17 2.21 2.41
N ARG A 88 -32.06 1.65 1.20
CA ARG A 88 -33.10 0.79 0.60
C ARG A 88 -33.20 -0.57 1.29
N GLN A 89 -32.08 -1.17 1.67
CA GLN A 89 -32.03 -2.53 2.25
C GLN A 89 -30.99 -2.63 3.37
N PRO A 90 -31.18 -1.95 4.51
CA PRO A 90 -30.19 -1.95 5.59
C PRO A 90 -30.05 -3.35 6.24
N GLU A 91 -31.11 -4.16 6.19
CA GLU A 91 -31.16 -5.52 6.75
C GLU A 91 -30.14 -6.49 6.13
N LYS A 92 -29.73 -6.23 4.89
CA LYS A 92 -28.72 -7.03 4.19
C LYS A 92 -27.30 -6.72 4.68
N TYR A 93 -27.07 -5.50 5.16
CA TYR A 93 -25.73 -4.97 5.39
C TYR A 93 -25.34 -4.88 6.87
N TRP A 94 -26.30 -4.76 7.79
CA TRP A 94 -26.01 -4.51 9.21
C TRP A 94 -25.35 -5.68 9.97
N ASN A 95 -25.62 -6.94 9.60
CA ASN A 95 -25.10 -8.12 10.30
C ASN A 95 -24.09 -8.90 9.46
N ILE A 96 -23.32 -8.19 8.64
CA ILE A 96 -22.25 -8.84 7.89
C ILE A 96 -21.03 -8.97 8.81
N ARG A 97 -20.44 -10.16 8.85
CA ARG A 97 -19.13 -10.36 9.48
C ARG A 97 -18.06 -10.07 8.45
N LEU A 98 -17.15 -9.14 8.76
CA LEU A 98 -16.02 -8.88 7.88
C LEU A 98 -15.17 -10.16 7.75
N PRO A 99 -14.53 -10.39 6.59
CA PRO A 99 -13.57 -11.47 6.45
C PRO A 99 -12.48 -11.39 7.53
N ASN A 100 -12.09 -12.53 8.11
CA ASN A 100 -11.11 -12.59 9.21
C ASN A 100 -9.72 -12.03 8.87
N LYS A 101 -9.40 -11.82 7.59
CA LYS A 101 -8.10 -11.32 7.11
C LYS A 101 -8.23 -9.86 6.66
N LEU A 102 -8.48 -8.97 7.61
CA LEU A 102 -8.35 -7.54 7.36
C LEU A 102 -6.87 -7.17 7.30
N SER A 103 -6.54 -6.20 6.45
CA SER A 103 -5.20 -5.60 6.49
C SER A 103 -4.99 -4.95 7.85
N PRO A 104 -3.78 -5.02 8.41
CA PRO A 104 -3.46 -4.28 9.63
C PRO A 104 -3.80 -2.79 9.47
N PRO A 105 -4.30 -2.12 10.52
CA PRO A 105 -4.55 -0.69 10.46
C PRO A 105 -3.25 0.06 10.17
N LYS A 106 -3.33 1.13 9.36
CA LYS A 106 -2.20 2.00 9.01
C LYS A 106 -1.84 2.92 10.18
N THR A 107 -1.43 2.34 11.30
CA THR A 107 -0.86 3.11 12.41
C THR A 107 0.56 3.54 12.06
N PRO A 108 1.00 4.77 12.41
CA PRO A 108 2.38 5.16 12.24
C PRO A 108 3.26 4.21 13.04
N ILE A 109 4.14 3.48 12.36
CA ILE A 109 5.05 2.53 12.99
C ILE A 109 6.35 3.27 13.26
N ASP A 110 6.77 3.31 14.54
CA ASP A 110 8.04 3.90 14.92
C ASP A 110 9.20 3.05 14.43
N LEU A 111 9.95 3.55 13.44
CA LEU A 111 11.08 2.85 12.82
C LEU A 111 12.09 2.29 13.84
N LEU A 112 12.36 3.03 14.91
CA LEU A 112 13.34 2.66 15.94
C LEU A 112 12.86 1.53 16.85
N ASN A 113 11.54 1.32 16.95
CA ASN A 113 10.95 0.30 17.81
C ASN A 113 10.70 -1.02 17.06
N LEU A 114 11.07 -1.12 15.78
CA LEU A 114 10.94 -2.37 15.02
C LEU A 114 12.00 -3.40 15.45
N PRO A 115 11.66 -4.70 15.38
CA PRO A 115 12.66 -5.76 15.38
C PRO A 115 13.72 -5.54 14.30
N CYS A 116 14.94 -6.01 14.56
CA CYS A 116 16.11 -5.82 13.67
C CYS A 116 15.80 -6.11 12.18
N LEU A 117 15.09 -7.20 11.89
CA LEU A 117 14.70 -7.56 10.52
C LEU A 117 13.84 -6.49 9.85
N GLY A 118 12.79 -6.04 10.53
CA GLY A 118 11.88 -5.03 9.99
C GLY A 118 12.55 -3.66 9.83
N TYR A 119 13.42 -3.29 10.77
CA TYR A 119 14.25 -2.09 10.63
C TYR A 119 15.12 -2.13 9.37
N LEU A 120 15.83 -3.24 9.13
CA LEU A 120 16.71 -3.38 7.97
C LEU A 120 15.92 -3.41 6.65
N GLU A 121 14.77 -4.08 6.64
CA GLU A 121 13.86 -4.15 5.49
C GLU A 121 13.35 -2.76 5.09
N GLN A 122 12.91 -1.96 6.06
CA GLN A 122 12.35 -0.64 5.80
C GLN A 122 13.41 0.42 5.47
N THR A 123 14.61 0.32 6.04
CA THR A 123 15.63 1.38 5.91
C THR A 123 16.61 1.17 4.75
N ILE A 124 17.17 -0.04 4.61
CA ILE A 124 18.37 -0.26 3.81
C ILE A 124 18.12 -1.25 2.64
N ALA A 125 17.14 -2.16 2.77
CA ALA A 125 16.96 -3.26 1.81
C ALA A 125 16.82 -2.79 0.36
N THR A 126 15.98 -1.78 0.11
CA THR A 126 15.76 -1.27 -1.24
C THR A 126 17.03 -0.69 -1.87
N VAL A 127 17.88 -0.04 -1.06
CA VAL A 127 19.13 0.57 -1.52
C VAL A 127 20.19 -0.49 -1.80
N ILE A 128 20.31 -1.50 -0.92
CA ILE A 128 21.20 -2.65 -1.13
C ILE A 128 20.81 -3.42 -2.39
N ILE A 129 19.53 -3.76 -2.56
CA ILE A 129 19.04 -4.48 -3.75
C ILE A 129 19.39 -3.71 -5.02
N LYS A 130 19.12 -2.40 -5.07
CA LYS A 130 19.50 -1.57 -6.21
C LYS A 130 21.01 -1.58 -6.46
N SER A 131 21.81 -1.41 -5.42
CA SER A 131 23.28 -1.42 -5.57
C SER A 131 23.81 -2.75 -6.08
N LEU A 132 23.26 -3.88 -5.61
CA LEU A 132 23.62 -5.22 -6.06
C LEU A 132 23.23 -5.45 -7.51
N THR A 133 22.02 -5.06 -7.90
CA THR A 133 21.55 -5.17 -9.28
C THR A 133 22.46 -4.40 -10.23
N VAL A 134 22.81 -3.15 -9.90
CA VAL A 134 23.70 -2.32 -10.73
C VAL A 134 25.13 -2.90 -10.76
N THR A 135 25.63 -3.42 -9.62
CA THR A 135 26.94 -4.08 -9.58
C THR A 135 26.97 -5.32 -10.46
N GLY A 136 25.89 -6.10 -10.47
CA GLY A 136 25.75 -7.31 -11.28
C GLY A 136 25.65 -7.04 -12.78
N THR A 137 25.02 -5.92 -13.18
CA THR A 137 24.95 -5.51 -14.59
C THR A 137 26.27 -4.89 -15.08
N PHE A 138 26.91 -4.05 -14.26
CA PHE A 138 28.13 -3.34 -14.63
C PHE A 138 29.41 -4.20 -14.54
N LYS A 139 29.46 -5.17 -13.61
CA LYS A 139 30.60 -6.08 -13.36
C LYS A 139 31.94 -5.34 -13.22
N PRO A 140 32.08 -4.46 -12.22
CA PRO A 140 33.27 -3.64 -12.04
C PRO A 140 34.52 -4.48 -11.76
N LYS A 141 35.64 -4.15 -12.40
CA LYS A 141 36.97 -4.69 -12.10
C LYS A 141 37.98 -3.57 -12.06
N PHE A 142 38.51 -3.28 -10.88
CA PHE A 142 39.58 -2.29 -10.71
C PHE A 142 40.95 -2.96 -10.88
N PRO A 143 41.95 -2.21 -11.38
CA PRO A 143 43.33 -2.71 -11.47
C PRO A 143 43.85 -3.19 -10.11
N PHE A 144 44.58 -4.30 -10.12
CA PHE A 144 45.25 -4.88 -8.94
C PHE A 144 44.33 -5.31 -7.79
N LEU A 145 43.01 -5.31 -8.00
CA LEU A 145 42.01 -5.73 -7.01
C LEU A 145 41.32 -7.01 -7.44
N SER A 146 40.88 -7.80 -6.45
CA SER A 146 40.03 -8.96 -6.71
C SER A 146 38.67 -8.51 -7.24
N ILE A 147 37.97 -9.42 -7.90
CA ILE A 147 36.60 -9.18 -8.41
C ILE A 147 35.67 -8.83 -7.24
N GLN A 148 35.82 -9.54 -6.11
CA GLN A 148 35.06 -9.30 -4.88
C GLN A 148 35.33 -7.90 -4.31
N ALA A 149 36.61 -7.52 -4.17
CA ALA A 149 36.98 -6.20 -3.67
C ALA A 149 36.48 -5.08 -4.60
N SER A 150 36.54 -5.30 -5.92
CA SER A 150 36.05 -4.33 -6.90
C SER A 150 34.54 -4.13 -6.83
N ALA A 151 33.78 -5.22 -6.67
CA ALA A 151 32.34 -5.19 -6.47
C ALA A 151 31.97 -4.47 -5.17
N LEU A 152 32.67 -4.76 -4.06
CA LEU A 152 32.44 -4.11 -2.77
C LEU A 152 32.68 -2.60 -2.81
N ILE A 153 33.79 -2.17 -3.44
CA ILE A 153 34.11 -0.75 -3.61
C ILE A 153 33.02 -0.05 -4.42
N TYR A 154 32.58 -0.67 -5.52
CA TYR A 154 31.52 -0.12 -6.36
C TYR A 154 30.18 -0.02 -5.62
N MET A 155 29.78 -1.06 -4.88
CA MET A 155 28.59 -1.03 -4.02
C MET A 155 28.67 0.10 -2.99
N ALA A 156 29.81 0.25 -2.31
CA ALA A 156 30.02 1.32 -1.33
C ALA A 156 29.87 2.72 -1.95
N TYR A 157 30.43 2.93 -3.13
CA TYR A 157 30.24 4.19 -3.86
C TYR A 157 28.79 4.41 -4.28
N HIS A 158 28.10 3.37 -4.74
CA HIS A 158 26.68 3.45 -5.07
C HIS A 158 25.84 3.85 -3.84
N LEU A 159 26.05 3.21 -2.69
CA LEU A 159 25.35 3.58 -1.46
C LEU A 159 25.63 5.04 -1.04
N LYS A 160 26.88 5.49 -1.19
CA LYS A 160 27.27 6.88 -0.89
C LYS A 160 26.66 7.89 -1.86
N ALA A 161 26.54 7.54 -3.14
CA ALA A 161 25.97 8.38 -4.19
C ALA A 161 24.49 8.68 -4.00
N TYR A 162 23.73 7.64 -3.70
CA TYR A 162 22.29 7.71 -3.59
C TYR A 162 21.82 8.08 -2.17
N ASN A 163 22.73 8.50 -1.29
CA ASN A 163 22.39 9.04 0.01
C ASN A 163 21.96 10.50 -0.12
N THR A 164 20.65 10.73 -0.18
CA THR A 164 20.04 12.07 -0.35
C THR A 164 20.40 13.07 0.75
N LYS A 165 20.86 12.60 1.93
CA LYS A 165 21.29 13.47 3.03
C LYS A 165 22.72 13.99 2.88
N LYS A 166 23.52 13.41 1.96
CA LYS A 166 24.91 13.79 1.71
C LYS A 166 25.16 13.83 0.21
N GLN A 167 24.89 14.97 -0.44
CA GLN A 167 25.34 15.20 -1.81
C GLN A 167 26.87 15.10 -1.87
N CYS A 168 27.38 14.11 -2.59
CA CYS A 168 28.81 13.90 -2.76
C CYS A 168 29.18 14.12 -4.24
N GLU A 169 29.90 15.21 -4.52
CA GLU A 169 30.42 15.58 -5.86
C GLU A 169 31.40 14.55 -6.44
N LEU A 170 31.95 13.67 -5.61
CA LEU A 170 32.94 12.67 -6.05
C LEU A 170 32.37 11.59 -6.98
N ILE A 171 31.04 11.41 -7.03
CA ILE A 171 30.41 10.36 -7.84
C ILE A 171 30.19 10.77 -9.30
N SER A 172 29.92 12.04 -9.58
CA SER A 172 29.89 12.53 -10.98
C SER A 172 31.24 12.29 -11.64
N TYR A 173 32.34 12.54 -10.93
CA TYR A 173 33.70 12.30 -11.39
C TYR A 173 33.98 10.83 -11.75
N LEU A 174 33.49 9.87 -10.95
CA LEU A 174 33.68 8.43 -11.20
C LEU A 174 32.71 7.88 -12.26
N ALA A 175 31.56 8.52 -12.46
CA ALA A 175 30.62 8.19 -13.53
C ALA A 175 31.11 8.70 -14.90
N GLU A 176 31.73 9.88 -14.94
CA GLU A 176 32.27 10.50 -16.16
C GLU A 176 33.53 9.80 -16.68
N LYS A 177 34.37 9.26 -15.79
CA LYS A 177 35.56 8.52 -16.19
C LYS A 177 35.23 7.03 -16.21
N PRO A 178 34.84 6.44 -17.36
CA PRO A 178 34.62 5.01 -17.44
C PRO A 178 35.89 4.32 -16.98
N THR A 179 35.77 3.44 -15.98
CA THR A 179 36.83 2.47 -15.69
C THR A 179 37.08 1.75 -17.00
N VAL A 180 38.22 2.06 -17.62
CA VAL A 180 38.68 1.50 -18.89
C VAL A 180 38.28 0.03 -18.89
N ARG A 181 37.52 -0.41 -19.91
CA ARG A 181 37.18 -1.82 -20.11
C ARG A 181 38.46 -2.61 -19.85
N TYR A 182 38.52 -3.32 -18.73
CA TYR A 182 39.72 -4.07 -18.37
C TYR A 182 39.89 -5.13 -19.45
N LYS A 183 40.77 -4.87 -20.41
CA LYS A 183 41.30 -5.90 -21.28
C LYS A 183 42.28 -6.68 -20.40
N PRO A 184 42.10 -8.01 -20.26
CA PRO A 184 43.15 -8.81 -19.65
C PRO A 184 44.46 -8.50 -20.40
N PRO A 185 45.59 -8.27 -19.71
CA PRO A 185 46.86 -8.11 -20.40
C PRO A 185 47.06 -9.36 -21.26
N GLU A 186 47.26 -9.17 -22.57
CA GLU A 186 47.77 -10.24 -23.44
C GLU A 186 48.99 -10.83 -22.74
N TYR A 187 49.00 -12.16 -22.58
CA TYR A 187 50.00 -12.90 -21.84
C TYR A 187 51.40 -12.46 -22.29
N ASN A 188 52.02 -11.59 -21.49
CA ASN A 188 53.32 -11.02 -21.82
C ASN A 188 54.36 -11.87 -21.10
N VAL A 189 55.29 -12.46 -21.85
CA VAL A 189 56.34 -13.37 -21.36
C VAL A 189 57.15 -12.75 -20.20
N LYS A 190 57.10 -11.43 -20.03
CA LYS A 190 57.67 -10.67 -18.89
C LYS A 190 57.02 -10.94 -17.52
N TYR A 191 55.90 -11.65 -17.44
CA TYR A 191 55.28 -12.02 -16.15
C TYR A 191 55.89 -13.29 -15.53
N GLU A 192 56.51 -14.16 -16.34
CA GLU A 192 57.24 -15.35 -15.86
C GLU A 192 58.33 -14.97 -14.86
N THR A 193 59.13 -13.95 -15.18
CA THR A 193 60.19 -13.44 -14.29
C THR A 193 59.65 -12.84 -12.99
N PHE A 194 58.39 -12.38 -12.97
CA PHE A 194 57.77 -11.83 -11.77
C PHE A 194 57.19 -12.92 -10.85
N PHE A 195 56.70 -14.03 -11.43
CA PHE A 195 56.22 -15.19 -10.67
C PHE A 195 57.35 -16.06 -10.14
N VAL A 196 58.50 -16.14 -10.84
CA VAL A 196 59.71 -16.82 -10.34
C VAL A 196 60.26 -16.19 -9.05
N LEU A 197 60.02 -14.89 -8.83
CA LEU A 197 60.47 -14.16 -7.64
C LEU A 197 59.54 -14.28 -6.42
N ARG A 198 58.28 -14.68 -6.62
CA ARG A 198 57.37 -14.99 -5.50
C ARG A 198 57.21 -16.50 -5.42
N GLN A 199 57.89 -17.12 -4.47
CA GLN A 199 57.77 -18.54 -4.11
C GLN A 199 56.36 -18.98 -3.62
N ASN A 200 55.27 -18.34 -4.07
CA ASN A 200 53.91 -18.74 -3.77
C ASN A 200 53.20 -19.09 -5.08
N VAL A 201 53.13 -20.39 -5.34
CA VAL A 201 52.44 -21.01 -6.48
C VAL A 201 50.95 -20.59 -6.44
N PRO A 202 50.37 -20.10 -7.56
CA PRO A 202 48.93 -19.89 -7.64
C PRO A 202 48.23 -21.27 -7.68
N THR A 203 47.44 -21.58 -6.66
CA THR A 203 46.58 -22.78 -6.67
C THR A 203 45.60 -22.69 -7.83
N LEU A 204 45.73 -23.65 -8.74
CA LEU A 204 45.02 -23.80 -9.99
C LEU A 204 43.60 -24.33 -9.78
N ASN A 205 42.67 -23.51 -9.30
CA ASN A 205 41.25 -23.87 -9.27
C ASN A 205 40.44 -22.83 -10.03
N TRP A 206 40.42 -22.94 -11.37
CA TRP A 206 39.54 -22.13 -12.24
C TRP A 206 38.64 -22.97 -13.15
N LEU A 207 38.58 -24.30 -12.97
CA LEU A 207 37.68 -25.17 -13.73
C LEU A 207 37.22 -26.35 -12.86
N THR A 208 36.20 -26.10 -12.05
CA THR A 208 35.04 -26.98 -11.80
C THR A 208 33.90 -26.12 -11.31
#